data_AF-A0A135LW84-F1
#
_entry.id   AF-A0A135LW84-F1
#
_cell.length_a   1.000
_cell.length_b   1.000
_cell.length_c   1.000
_cell.angle_alpha   90.00
_cell.angle_beta   90.00
_cell.angle_gamma   90.00
#
_symmetry.space_group_name_H-M   'P 1'
#
loop_
_entity.id
_entity.type
_entity.pdbx_description
1 polymer ?
#
loop_
_entity_poly.entity_id
_entity_poly.type
_entity_poly.pdbx_seq_one_letter_code
_entity_poly.pdbx_strand_id
1 'polypeptide(L)'
;MNTSIQEMTCKSIELDGFGSVADDAWFDQHTAPMDGEEETGAHPYQAAALKAYLKGDFKPTETVAAMTIPYGSEKKTDLQGRVLGIIEDALFELPECHTLALINLLKELSQHSDPVWKSLRSFGNSWSDRWKQSHWRKALATRDPATRAKRREAHVHLAFVEASCAMAAPGPNAEDGLLPLSWGYECISEALECQDAVWDFEVPAAAVWIEIARERLKEGAKKGEKSWALEREGRLWTGPMSMDRWNFWLQRLEEIEKVDKVISTASEGGVLLSSG
;
A
#
# COMPACT_ATOMS: atom_id res chain seq x y z
N MET A 1 -22.10 5.83 -33.39
CA MET A 1 -21.36 6.54 -32.33
C MET A 1 -21.00 5.49 -31.30
N ASN A 2 -19.77 4.96 -31.36
CA ASN A 2 -19.26 4.00 -30.37
C ASN A 2 -18.61 4.82 -29.27
N THR A 3 -19.33 5.04 -28.17
CA THR A 3 -18.72 5.46 -26.90
C THR A 3 -18.04 4.23 -26.32
N SER A 4 -16.81 3.97 -26.76
CA SER A 4 -15.89 3.10 -26.04
C SER A 4 -15.61 3.79 -24.71
N ILE A 5 -16.29 3.35 -23.66
CA ILE A 5 -15.86 3.62 -22.30
C ILE A 5 -14.47 3.00 -22.22
N GLN A 6 -13.42 3.82 -22.15
CA GLN A 6 -12.10 3.34 -21.74
C GLN A 6 -12.33 2.68 -20.39
N GLU A 7 -12.25 1.35 -20.34
CA GLU A 7 -12.02 0.67 -19.08
C GLU A 7 -10.78 1.35 -18.47
N MET A 8 -10.96 2.04 -17.34
CA MET A 8 -9.84 2.47 -16.54
C MET A 8 -9.13 1.19 -16.11
N THR A 9 -8.13 0.78 -16.90
CA THR A 9 -7.21 -0.26 -16.52
C THR A 9 -6.44 0.30 -15.34
N CYS A 10 -6.88 -0.08 -14.13
CA CYS A 10 -6.05 -0.05 -12.93
C CYS A 10 -4.64 -0.47 -13.33
N LYS A 11 -3.59 0.22 -12.85
CA LYS A 11 -2.20 -0.26 -12.98
C LYS A 11 -2.23 -1.76 -12.58
N SER A 12 -1.92 -2.62 -13.55
CA SER A 12 -2.06 -4.06 -13.44
C SER A 12 -0.70 -4.56 -13.03
N ILE A 13 -0.57 -5.26 -11.90
CA ILE A 13 0.70 -5.70 -11.26
C ILE A 13 1.77 -6.25 -12.23
N GLU A 14 1.39 -6.67 -13.43
CA GLU A 14 2.27 -6.99 -14.56
C GLU A 14 3.07 -5.80 -15.17
N LEU A 15 2.70 -4.54 -14.94
CA LEU A 15 3.29 -3.32 -15.53
C LEU A 15 3.82 -2.31 -14.49
N ASP A 16 3.77 -2.64 -13.20
CA ASP A 16 3.62 -1.61 -12.17
C ASP A 16 4.94 -1.18 -11.50
N GLY A 17 6.09 -1.35 -12.15
CA GLY A 17 7.38 -0.86 -11.62
C GLY A 17 7.86 -1.49 -10.29
N PHE A 18 7.07 -2.37 -9.65
CA PHE A 18 7.43 -3.00 -8.38
C PHE A 18 8.78 -3.73 -8.44
N GLY A 19 9.63 -3.44 -7.44
CA GLY A 19 11.00 -3.93 -7.35
C GLY A 19 12.00 -3.11 -8.15
N SER A 20 11.66 -1.85 -8.46
CA SER A 20 12.57 -0.89 -9.07
C SER A 20 13.67 -0.48 -8.09
N VAL A 21 14.68 0.23 -8.60
CA VAL A 21 15.75 0.82 -7.80
C VAL A 21 15.64 2.34 -7.90
N ALA A 22 15.96 3.05 -6.82
CA ALA A 22 15.96 4.51 -6.78
C ALA A 22 17.16 5.11 -7.54
N ASP A 23 17.31 4.75 -8.81
CA ASP A 23 18.38 5.19 -9.71
C ASP A 23 17.91 6.26 -10.69
N ASP A 24 18.85 6.77 -11.47
CA ASP A 24 18.61 7.84 -12.44
C ASP A 24 17.53 7.45 -13.46
N ALA A 25 17.46 6.18 -13.88
CA ALA A 25 16.48 5.71 -14.84
C ALA A 25 15.07 5.72 -14.27
N TRP A 26 14.89 5.34 -12.99
CA TRP A 26 13.58 5.42 -12.34
C TRP A 26 13.09 6.87 -12.25
N PHE A 27 13.96 7.80 -11.84
CA PHE A 27 13.58 9.22 -11.78
C PHE A 27 13.29 9.82 -13.16
N ASP A 28 14.05 9.45 -14.19
CA ASP A 28 13.81 9.92 -15.56
C ASP A 28 12.45 9.43 -16.09
N GLN A 29 12.06 8.18 -15.79
CA GLN A 29 10.75 7.63 -16.18
C GLN A 29 9.57 8.30 -15.50
N HIS A 30 9.76 8.84 -14.30
CA HIS A 30 8.73 9.54 -13.52
C HIS A 30 8.77 11.06 -13.69
N THR A 31 9.65 11.57 -14.56
CA THR A 31 9.79 12.99 -14.88
C THR A 31 9.00 13.33 -16.15
N ALA A 32 8.30 14.46 -16.13
CA ALA A 32 7.56 14.97 -17.27
C ALA A 32 8.50 15.24 -18.48
N PRO A 33 8.11 14.88 -19.71
CA PRO A 33 6.85 14.22 -20.09
C PRO A 33 6.86 12.70 -19.82
N MET A 34 5.89 12.22 -19.05
CA MET A 34 5.73 10.78 -18.79
C MET A 34 4.77 10.19 -19.84
N ASP A 35 5.06 9.00 -20.37
CA ASP A 35 4.26 8.37 -21.45
C ASP A 35 4.08 9.24 -22.71
N GLY A 36 4.96 10.23 -22.92
CA GLY A 36 4.87 11.19 -24.02
C GLY A 36 3.89 12.34 -23.80
N GLU A 37 3.32 12.48 -22.60
CA GLU A 37 2.41 13.57 -22.24
C GLU A 37 3.11 14.59 -21.32
N GLU A 38 3.14 15.87 -21.71
CA GLU A 38 3.74 16.95 -20.89
C GLU A 38 2.96 17.19 -19.58
N GLU A 39 1.69 16.80 -19.55
CA GLU A 39 0.79 16.99 -18.42
C GLU A 39 0.96 15.91 -17.33
N THR A 40 1.73 14.86 -17.59
CA THR A 40 1.96 13.74 -16.68
C THR A 40 3.41 13.71 -16.18
N GLY A 41 3.64 13.04 -15.05
CA GLY A 41 4.95 12.99 -14.38
C GLY A 41 5.27 14.22 -13.52
N ALA A 42 6.33 14.11 -12.74
CA ALA A 42 6.84 15.21 -11.92
C ALA A 42 7.68 16.18 -12.75
N HIS A 43 7.71 17.46 -12.38
CA HIS A 43 8.67 18.38 -12.99
C HIS A 43 10.11 17.96 -12.67
N PRO A 44 11.09 18.23 -13.55
CA PRO A 44 12.49 17.84 -13.32
C PRO A 44 13.06 18.27 -11.97
N TYR A 45 12.70 19.47 -11.48
CA TYR A 45 13.15 19.94 -10.16
C TYR A 45 12.52 19.19 -8.99
N GLN A 46 11.29 18.67 -9.16
CA GLN A 46 10.60 17.88 -8.14
C GLN A 46 11.22 16.48 -8.04
N ALA A 47 11.47 15.83 -9.18
CA ALA A 47 12.16 14.55 -9.23
C ALA A 47 13.59 14.67 -8.66
N ALA A 48 14.32 15.73 -9.01
CA ALA A 48 15.65 16.00 -8.46
C ALA A 48 15.63 16.22 -6.94
N ALA A 49 14.62 16.93 -6.40
CA ALA A 49 14.47 17.13 -4.96
C ALA A 49 14.18 15.82 -4.23
N LEU A 50 13.27 14.99 -4.75
CA LEU A 50 12.98 13.67 -4.18
C LEU A 50 14.22 12.77 -4.21
N LYS A 51 14.97 12.77 -5.31
CA LYS A 51 16.22 12.02 -5.45
C LYS A 51 17.27 12.43 -4.42
N ALA A 52 17.49 13.74 -4.24
CA ALA A 52 18.40 14.26 -3.22
C ALA A 52 17.95 13.85 -1.81
N TYR A 53 16.64 13.88 -1.55
CA TYR A 53 16.07 13.44 -0.28
C TYR A 53 16.31 11.95 0.01
N LEU A 54 16.02 11.07 -0.95
CA LEU A 54 16.22 9.62 -0.78
C LEU A 54 17.70 9.23 -0.66
N LYS A 55 18.63 10.06 -1.15
CA LYS A 55 20.08 9.92 -0.93
C LYS A 55 20.57 10.47 0.41
N GLY A 56 19.71 11.18 1.15
CA GLY A 56 20.04 11.81 2.43
C GLY A 56 20.70 13.19 2.31
N ASP A 57 20.72 13.77 1.12
CA ASP A 57 21.31 15.10 0.88
C ASP A 57 20.40 16.22 1.37
N PHE A 58 19.07 16.02 1.32
CA PHE A 58 18.06 17.00 1.74
C PHE A 58 17.32 16.54 3.00
N LYS A 59 16.82 17.51 3.78
CA LYS A 59 15.85 17.27 4.86
C LYS A 59 14.41 17.25 4.31
N PRO A 60 13.44 16.69 5.06
CA PRO A 60 12.03 16.70 4.64
C PRO A 60 11.53 18.13 4.31
N THR A 61 11.82 19.10 5.17
CA THR A 61 11.39 20.50 5.01
C THR A 61 11.93 21.14 3.73
N GLU A 62 13.22 20.91 3.43
CA GLU A 62 13.90 21.42 2.23
C GLU A 62 13.32 20.78 0.97
N THR A 63 13.06 19.47 1.04
CA THR A 63 12.46 18.69 -0.05
C THR A 63 11.06 19.16 -0.36
N VAL A 64 10.21 19.32 0.66
CA VAL A 64 8.86 19.87 0.51
C VAL A 64 8.92 21.26 -0.11
N ALA A 65 9.75 22.16 0.44
CA ALA A 65 9.87 23.51 -0.08
C ALA A 65 10.31 23.55 -1.56
N ALA A 66 11.14 22.62 -2.00
CA ALA A 66 11.56 22.51 -3.39
C ALA A 66 10.46 21.89 -4.29
N MET A 67 9.75 20.87 -3.81
CA MET A 67 8.74 20.16 -4.59
C MET A 67 7.45 20.97 -4.77
N THR A 68 7.10 21.83 -3.81
CA THR A 68 5.84 22.59 -3.81
C THR A 68 5.95 23.98 -4.47
N ILE A 69 7.07 24.27 -5.15
CA ILE A 69 7.22 25.48 -5.97
C ILE A 69 6.32 25.32 -7.22
N PRO A 70 5.37 26.24 -7.49
CA PRO A 70 4.58 26.19 -8.72
C PRO A 70 5.43 26.45 -9.97
N TYR A 71 5.18 25.71 -11.05
CA TYR A 71 5.80 25.96 -12.34
C TYR A 71 4.89 26.80 -13.25
N GLY A 72 5.38 27.96 -13.69
CA GLY A 72 4.64 28.84 -14.59
C GLY A 72 3.26 29.25 -14.04
N SER A 73 2.20 28.94 -14.79
CA SER A 73 0.80 29.22 -14.42
C SER A 73 0.02 27.98 -13.96
N GLU A 74 0.72 26.92 -13.54
CA GLU A 74 0.11 25.68 -13.07
C GLU A 74 -0.81 25.90 -11.86
N LYS A 75 -1.95 25.20 -11.82
CA LYS A 75 -2.86 25.27 -10.69
C LYS A 75 -2.28 24.49 -9.51
N LYS A 76 -2.58 24.95 -8.29
CA LYS A 76 -2.14 24.29 -7.06
C LYS A 76 -2.60 22.82 -6.93
N THR A 77 -3.77 22.49 -7.48
CA THR A 77 -4.29 21.11 -7.51
C THR A 77 -3.49 20.21 -8.43
N ASP A 78 -3.04 20.74 -9.56
CA ASP A 78 -2.29 20.00 -10.57
C ASP A 78 -0.87 19.75 -10.05
N LEU A 79 -0.27 20.80 -9.46
CA LEU A 79 0.98 20.70 -8.69
C LEU A 79 0.91 19.64 -7.59
N GLN A 80 -0.18 19.63 -6.81
CA GLN A 80 -0.40 18.60 -5.80
C GLN A 80 -0.47 17.20 -6.41
N GLY A 81 -1.23 17.04 -7.50
CA GLY A 81 -1.33 15.76 -8.21
C GLY A 81 0.02 15.23 -8.67
N ARG A 82 0.90 16.09 -9.21
CA ARG A 82 2.26 15.69 -9.64
C ARG A 82 3.16 15.27 -8.48
N VAL A 83 3.19 16.08 -7.41
CA VAL A 83 4.02 15.80 -6.22
C VAL A 83 3.56 14.52 -5.54
N LEU A 84 2.25 14.37 -5.33
CA LEU A 84 1.71 13.14 -4.73
C LEU A 84 1.91 11.96 -5.66
N GLY A 85 1.73 12.12 -6.97
CA GLY A 85 1.93 11.07 -7.96
C GLY A 85 3.30 10.42 -7.88
N ILE A 86 4.38 11.20 -7.92
CA ILE A 86 5.74 10.62 -7.83
C ILE A 86 6.04 10.01 -6.44
N ILE A 87 5.43 10.52 -5.37
CA ILE A 87 5.58 9.93 -4.03
C ILE A 87 4.79 8.62 -3.92
N GLU A 88 3.60 8.54 -4.51
CA GLU A 88 2.76 7.33 -4.59
C GLU A 88 3.47 6.24 -5.39
N ASP A 89 4.00 6.60 -6.56
CA ASP A 89 4.77 5.66 -7.40
C ASP A 89 6.06 5.24 -6.66
N ALA A 90 6.77 6.15 -6.00
CA ALA A 90 7.95 5.81 -5.19
C ALA A 90 7.62 4.85 -4.03
N LEU A 91 6.49 5.06 -3.33
CA LEU A 91 6.06 4.22 -2.22
C LEU A 91 5.77 2.80 -2.68
N PHE A 92 5.17 2.63 -3.85
CA PHE A 92 4.85 1.31 -4.39
C PHE A 92 6.05 0.64 -5.05
N GLU A 93 6.82 1.36 -5.86
CA GLU A 93 7.80 0.78 -6.78
C GLU A 93 9.18 0.56 -6.16
N LEU A 94 9.57 1.43 -5.21
CA LEU A 94 10.90 1.40 -4.61
C LEU A 94 10.97 0.42 -3.41
N PRO A 95 12.18 -0.03 -3.03
CA PRO A 95 12.34 -0.95 -1.90
C PRO A 95 11.87 -0.36 -0.56
N GLU A 96 11.40 -1.23 0.33
CA GLU A 96 10.86 -0.88 1.66
C GLU A 96 11.77 0.02 2.52
N CYS A 97 13.09 -0.02 2.28
CA CYS A 97 14.05 0.84 2.98
C CYS A 97 13.78 2.34 2.78
N HIS A 98 13.07 2.73 1.73
CA HIS A 98 12.68 4.12 1.47
C HIS A 98 11.32 4.50 2.06
N THR A 99 10.47 3.54 2.45
CA THR A 99 9.09 3.79 2.88
C THR A 99 9.01 4.78 4.05
N LEU A 100 9.86 4.63 5.06
CA LEU A 100 9.86 5.55 6.21
C LEU A 100 10.23 6.98 5.82
N ALA A 101 11.18 7.16 4.91
CA ALA A 101 11.56 8.48 4.40
C ALA A 101 10.39 9.11 3.64
N LEU A 102 9.77 8.36 2.73
CA LEU A 102 8.62 8.82 1.95
C LEU A 102 7.42 9.19 2.84
N ILE A 103 7.14 8.41 3.89
CA ILE A 103 6.12 8.72 4.88
C ILE A 103 6.45 10.01 5.64
N ASN A 104 7.71 10.21 6.04
CA ASN A 104 8.11 11.47 6.69
C ASN A 104 7.92 12.68 5.77
N LEU A 105 8.17 12.52 4.47
CA LEU A 105 7.91 13.56 3.48
C LEU A 105 6.41 13.87 3.36
N LEU A 106 5.53 12.85 3.34
CA LEU A 106 4.08 13.05 3.38
C LEU A 106 3.63 13.76 4.66
N LYS A 107 4.20 13.41 5.82
CA LYS A 107 3.89 14.12 7.08
C LYS A 107 4.27 15.59 7.01
N GLU A 108 5.45 15.89 6.45
CA GLU A 108 5.89 17.27 6.25
C GLU A 108 4.96 18.02 5.28
N LEU A 109 4.57 17.41 4.15
CA LEU A 109 3.59 17.98 3.22
C LEU A 109 2.26 18.30 3.92
N SER A 110 1.78 17.41 4.79
CA SER A 110 0.52 17.61 5.54
C SER A 110 0.54 18.82 6.49
N GLN A 111 1.75 19.25 6.89
CA GLN A 111 1.98 20.40 7.77
C GLN A 111 2.22 21.69 6.99
N HIS A 112 2.26 21.63 5.66
CA HIS A 112 2.46 22.80 4.82
C HIS A 112 1.38 23.86 5.05
N SER A 113 1.77 25.14 5.00
CA SER A 113 0.89 26.26 5.33
C SER A 113 -0.27 26.44 4.35
N ASP A 114 -0.03 26.12 3.08
CA ASP A 114 -1.03 26.17 2.02
C ASP A 114 -2.14 25.11 2.24
N PRO A 115 -3.42 25.51 2.32
CA PRO A 115 -4.55 24.61 2.56
C PRO A 115 -4.68 23.43 1.60
N VAL A 116 -4.17 23.53 0.36
CA VAL A 116 -4.28 22.43 -0.60
C VAL A 116 -3.62 21.15 -0.09
N TRP A 117 -2.55 21.27 0.70
CA TRP A 117 -1.80 20.13 1.24
C TRP A 117 -2.33 19.61 2.59
N LYS A 118 -3.26 20.32 3.22
CA LYS A 118 -3.77 19.92 4.55
C LYS A 118 -4.54 18.62 4.46
N SER A 119 -4.39 17.78 5.48
CA SER A 119 -5.05 16.47 5.66
C SER A 119 -4.77 15.39 4.62
N LEU A 120 -4.09 15.71 3.51
CA LEU A 120 -3.75 14.79 2.41
C LEU A 120 -4.89 13.83 2.01
N ARG A 121 -6.16 14.25 2.14
CA ARG A 121 -7.31 13.39 1.79
C ARG A 121 -7.26 12.97 0.31
N SER A 122 -6.68 13.80 -0.55
CA SER A 122 -6.42 13.49 -1.95
C SER A 122 -5.44 12.32 -2.14
N PHE A 123 -4.46 12.14 -1.24
CA PHE A 123 -3.52 11.01 -1.27
C PHE A 123 -4.25 9.68 -1.07
N GLY A 124 -5.05 9.53 -0.02
CA GLY A 124 -5.79 8.28 0.23
C GLY A 124 -6.74 7.92 -0.92
N ASN A 125 -7.43 8.91 -1.50
CA ASN A 125 -8.30 8.68 -2.65
C ASN A 125 -7.49 8.27 -3.89
N SER A 126 -6.42 8.98 -4.22
CA SER A 126 -5.54 8.68 -5.37
C SER A 126 -4.90 7.29 -5.22
N TRP A 127 -4.36 6.99 -4.04
CA TRP A 127 -3.81 5.68 -3.71
C TRP A 127 -4.83 4.56 -3.91
N SER A 128 -6.03 4.72 -3.36
CA SER A 128 -7.10 3.74 -3.52
C SER A 128 -7.51 3.56 -4.98
N ASP A 129 -7.57 4.64 -5.76
CA ASP A 129 -7.93 4.58 -7.17
C ASP A 129 -6.86 3.89 -8.03
N ARG A 130 -5.57 4.10 -7.73
CA ARG A 130 -4.44 3.48 -8.42
C ARG A 130 -4.27 2.00 -8.08
N TRP A 131 -4.53 1.62 -6.84
CA TRP A 131 -4.17 0.30 -6.29
C TRP A 131 -5.38 -0.51 -5.79
N LYS A 132 -6.53 -0.43 -6.48
CA LYS A 132 -7.80 -1.04 -6.05
C LYS A 132 -7.65 -2.51 -5.63
N GLN A 133 -7.83 -2.75 -4.33
CA GLN A 133 -7.75 -4.08 -3.71
C GLN A 133 -8.74 -5.10 -4.34
N SER A 134 -9.86 -4.69 -4.96
CA SER A 134 -10.82 -5.65 -5.51
C SER A 134 -10.36 -6.36 -6.80
N HIS A 135 -9.28 -5.92 -7.44
CA HIS A 135 -8.85 -6.44 -8.74
C HIS A 135 -7.79 -7.55 -8.68
N TRP A 136 -7.15 -7.78 -7.53
CA TRP A 136 -6.07 -8.76 -7.44
C TRP A 136 -6.56 -10.20 -7.60
N ARG A 137 -7.78 -10.58 -7.18
CA ARG A 137 -8.32 -11.94 -7.40
C ARG A 137 -8.39 -12.29 -8.89
N LYS A 138 -8.75 -11.32 -9.73
CA LYS A 138 -8.74 -11.48 -11.21
C LYS A 138 -7.31 -11.56 -11.73
N ALA A 139 -6.41 -10.72 -11.23
CA ALA A 139 -5.00 -10.76 -11.59
C ALA A 139 -4.38 -12.14 -11.25
N LEU A 140 -4.72 -12.72 -10.10
CA LEU A 140 -4.23 -14.03 -9.67
C LEU A 140 -4.72 -15.22 -10.49
N ALA A 141 -5.67 -15.05 -11.41
CA ALA A 141 -6.10 -16.12 -12.31
C ALA A 141 -5.02 -16.55 -13.31
N THR A 142 -3.85 -15.87 -13.34
CA THR A 142 -2.69 -16.33 -14.10
C THR A 142 -2.19 -17.70 -13.63
N ARG A 143 -1.73 -18.51 -14.59
CA ARG A 143 -1.14 -19.83 -14.33
C ARG A 143 0.39 -19.79 -14.17
N ASP A 144 1.04 -18.67 -14.49
CA ASP A 144 2.49 -18.56 -14.41
C ASP A 144 2.96 -18.42 -12.94
N PRO A 145 3.76 -19.37 -12.41
CA PRO A 145 4.18 -19.35 -11.02
C PRO A 145 5.05 -18.15 -10.65
N ALA A 146 5.91 -17.68 -11.56
CA ALA A 146 6.82 -16.55 -11.31
C ALA A 146 6.04 -15.23 -11.20
N THR A 147 5.12 -14.99 -12.13
CA THR A 147 4.22 -13.83 -12.10
C THR A 147 3.33 -13.86 -10.86
N ARG A 148 2.82 -15.03 -10.46
CA ARG A 148 2.06 -15.18 -9.22
C ARG A 148 2.92 -14.83 -7.99
N ALA A 149 4.16 -15.29 -7.94
CA ALA A 149 5.08 -14.99 -6.83
C ALA A 149 5.37 -13.48 -6.74
N LYS A 150 5.72 -12.83 -7.85
CA LYS A 150 5.94 -11.38 -7.89
C LYS A 150 4.70 -10.59 -7.46
N ARG A 151 3.51 -11.06 -7.84
CA ARG A 151 2.24 -10.46 -7.40
C ARG A 151 2.00 -10.57 -5.90
N ARG A 152 2.35 -11.71 -5.30
CA ARG A 152 2.30 -11.88 -3.84
C ARG A 152 3.21 -10.89 -3.15
N GLU A 153 4.46 -10.78 -3.61
CA GLU A 153 5.43 -9.83 -3.06
C GLU A 153 4.94 -8.37 -3.15
N ALA A 154 4.43 -7.96 -4.31
CA ALA A 154 3.87 -6.62 -4.49
C ALA A 154 2.67 -6.35 -3.57
N HIS A 155 1.81 -7.33 -3.35
CA HIS A 155 0.66 -7.18 -2.45
C HIS A 155 1.06 -7.08 -0.98
N VAL A 156 2.07 -7.85 -0.57
CA VAL A 156 2.65 -7.77 0.78
C VAL A 156 3.31 -6.40 1.00
N HIS A 157 4.07 -5.91 0.01
CA HIS A 157 4.66 -4.57 0.03
C HIS A 157 3.59 -3.47 0.11
N LEU A 158 2.50 -3.60 -0.65
CA LEU A 158 1.36 -2.68 -0.57
C LEU A 158 0.80 -2.63 0.85
N ALA A 159 0.55 -3.80 1.47
CA ALA A 159 0.07 -3.88 2.84
C ALA A 159 1.06 -3.25 3.84
N PHE A 160 2.38 -3.42 3.62
CA PHE A 160 3.42 -2.79 4.43
C PHE A 160 3.35 -1.26 4.36
N VAL A 161 3.24 -0.72 3.15
CA VAL A 161 3.10 0.73 2.93
C VAL A 161 1.82 1.26 3.57
N GLU A 162 0.68 0.61 3.32
CA GLU A 162 -0.61 1.05 3.84
C GLU A 162 -0.64 1.04 5.37
N ALA A 163 -0.15 -0.03 5.99
CA ALA A 163 -0.07 -0.14 7.44
C ALA A 163 0.88 0.91 8.03
N SER A 164 2.03 1.13 7.38
CA SER A 164 3.00 2.14 7.83
C SER A 164 2.42 3.55 7.74
N CYS A 165 1.70 3.89 6.67
CA CYS A 165 1.00 5.15 6.51
C CYS A 165 -0.10 5.35 7.57
N ALA A 166 -0.89 4.30 7.86
CA ALA A 166 -1.90 4.35 8.91
C ALA A 166 -1.29 4.59 10.30
N MET A 167 -0.11 4.02 10.56
CA MET A 167 0.60 4.16 11.82
C MET A 167 1.50 5.40 11.91
N ALA A 168 1.63 6.18 10.84
CA ALA A 168 2.50 7.36 10.80
C ALA A 168 2.00 8.51 11.68
N ALA A 169 0.68 8.69 11.78
CA ALA A 169 0.04 9.70 12.61
C ALA A 169 -1.37 9.22 13.04
N PRO A 170 -1.45 8.13 13.82
CA PRO A 170 -2.72 7.50 14.13
C PRO A 170 -3.55 8.46 14.97
N GLY A 171 -4.75 8.79 14.51
CA GLY A 171 -5.72 9.51 15.32
C GLY A 171 -6.55 8.57 16.20
N PRO A 172 -7.48 9.13 16.99
CA PRO A 172 -8.30 8.36 17.91
C PRO A 172 -9.26 7.37 17.23
N ASN A 173 -9.58 7.56 15.94
CA ASN A 173 -10.54 6.75 15.18
C ASN A 173 -9.86 5.96 14.05
N ALA A 174 -10.55 4.94 13.54
CA ALA A 174 -10.06 4.11 12.44
C ALA A 174 -9.83 4.87 11.12
N GLU A 175 -10.49 6.01 10.93
CA GLU A 175 -10.39 6.78 9.68
C GLU A 175 -9.37 7.94 9.76
N ASP A 176 -8.65 8.05 10.87
CA ASP A 176 -7.61 9.06 11.06
C ASP A 176 -6.25 8.53 10.58
N GLY A 177 -5.36 9.44 10.15
CA GLY A 177 -4.00 9.11 9.70
C GLY A 177 -3.73 9.57 8.26
N LEU A 178 -2.61 9.13 7.68
CA LEU A 178 -2.34 9.33 6.25
C LEU A 178 -3.20 8.38 5.40
N LEU A 179 -3.35 7.15 5.86
CA LEU A 179 -4.29 6.15 5.34
C LEU A 179 -5.11 5.59 6.51
N PRO A 180 -6.37 5.19 6.29
CA PRO A 180 -7.23 4.75 7.38
C PRO A 180 -6.91 3.32 7.81
N LEU A 181 -7.00 3.06 9.12
CA LEU A 181 -6.93 1.72 9.72
C LEU A 181 -8.05 0.80 9.23
N SER A 182 -9.17 1.36 8.74
CA SER A 182 -10.28 0.60 8.17
C SER A 182 -9.88 -0.30 7.00
N TRP A 183 -8.87 0.09 6.23
CA TRP A 183 -8.31 -0.74 5.17
C TRP A 183 -7.57 -1.95 5.73
N GLY A 184 -6.88 -1.80 6.86
CA GLY A 184 -6.28 -2.92 7.58
C GLY A 184 -7.34 -3.88 8.13
N TYR A 185 -8.44 -3.34 8.68
CA TYR A 185 -9.57 -4.18 9.09
C TYR A 185 -10.14 -4.97 7.92
N GLU A 186 -10.33 -4.33 6.76
CA GLU A 186 -10.78 -5.02 5.55
C GLU A 186 -9.81 -6.13 5.14
N CYS A 187 -8.52 -5.82 4.98
CA CYS A 187 -7.49 -6.79 4.60
C CYS A 187 -7.47 -8.02 5.52
N ILE A 188 -7.44 -7.81 6.84
CA ILE A 188 -7.35 -8.89 7.82
C ILE A 188 -8.60 -9.77 7.79
N SER A 189 -9.78 -9.15 7.75
CA SER A 189 -11.04 -9.88 7.77
C SER A 189 -11.33 -10.61 6.46
N GLU A 190 -10.95 -10.06 5.30
CA GLU A 190 -11.00 -10.80 4.03
C GLU A 190 -10.09 -12.04 4.09
N ALA A 191 -8.88 -11.91 4.62
CA ALA A 191 -7.94 -13.03 4.72
C ALA A 191 -8.34 -14.11 5.74
N LEU A 192 -8.86 -13.71 6.91
CA LEU A 192 -9.01 -14.60 8.07
C LEU A 192 -10.45 -14.98 8.41
N GLU A 193 -11.44 -14.27 7.88
CA GLU A 193 -12.86 -14.53 8.16
C GLU A 193 -13.67 -14.98 6.94
N CYS A 194 -13.16 -14.79 5.72
CA CYS A 194 -13.84 -15.27 4.52
C CYS A 194 -13.45 -16.73 4.20
N GLN A 195 -14.42 -17.52 3.73
CA GLN A 195 -14.20 -18.93 3.38
C GLN A 195 -13.46 -19.10 2.04
N ASP A 196 -13.57 -18.12 1.15
CA ASP A 196 -12.98 -18.10 -0.18
C ASP A 196 -11.65 -17.33 -0.25
N ALA A 197 -11.02 -17.10 0.91
CA ALA A 197 -9.71 -16.48 0.98
C ALA A 197 -8.65 -17.27 0.20
N VAL A 198 -7.81 -16.57 -0.56
CA VAL A 198 -6.65 -17.07 -1.28
C VAL A 198 -5.45 -17.02 -0.34
N TRP A 199 -5.26 -18.11 0.41
CA TRP A 199 -4.36 -18.13 1.57
C TRP A 199 -2.92 -17.73 1.26
N ASP A 200 -2.36 -18.18 0.14
CA ASP A 200 -0.98 -17.87 -0.23
C ASP A 200 -0.78 -16.39 -0.61
N PHE A 201 -1.85 -15.61 -0.76
CA PHE A 201 -1.80 -14.21 -1.17
C PHE A 201 -2.30 -13.26 -0.09
N GLU A 202 -3.49 -13.49 0.46
CA GLU A 202 -4.14 -12.57 1.40
C GLU A 202 -3.60 -12.68 2.84
N VAL A 203 -3.25 -13.89 3.26
CA VAL A 203 -2.80 -14.12 4.64
C VAL A 203 -1.47 -13.42 4.93
N PRO A 204 -0.45 -13.44 4.03
CA PRO A 204 0.77 -12.65 4.23
C PRO A 204 0.51 -11.15 4.39
N ALA A 205 -0.38 -10.56 3.58
CA ALA A 205 -0.73 -9.14 3.70
C ALA A 205 -1.44 -8.82 5.03
N ALA A 206 -2.37 -9.68 5.46
CA ALA A 206 -3.02 -9.55 6.76
C ALA A 206 -2.04 -9.66 7.94
N ALA A 207 -1.04 -10.55 7.82
CA ALA A 207 0.01 -10.69 8.82
C ALA A 207 0.83 -9.40 8.97
N VAL A 208 1.19 -8.75 7.86
CA VAL A 208 1.89 -7.46 7.87
C VAL A 208 1.09 -6.37 8.57
N TRP A 209 -0.20 -6.25 8.29
CA TRP A 209 -1.08 -5.32 8.99
C TRP A 209 -1.12 -5.58 10.50
N ILE A 210 -1.23 -6.85 10.91
CA ILE A 210 -1.22 -7.23 12.32
C ILE A 210 0.13 -6.97 12.98
N GLU A 211 1.23 -7.13 12.26
CA GLU A 211 2.58 -6.86 12.79
C GLU A 211 2.78 -5.36 13.05
N ILE A 212 2.49 -4.52 12.05
CA ILE A 212 2.75 -3.08 12.09
C ILE A 212 1.74 -2.34 12.98
N ALA A 213 0.45 -2.66 12.83
CA ALA A 213 -0.62 -1.95 13.53
C ALA A 213 -1.12 -2.67 14.81
N ARG A 214 -0.39 -3.70 15.29
CA ARG A 214 -0.78 -4.58 16.41
C ARG A 214 -1.45 -3.86 17.57
N GLU A 215 -0.74 -2.90 18.16
CA GLU A 215 -1.20 -2.23 19.38
C GLU A 215 -2.42 -1.36 19.14
N ARG A 216 -2.50 -0.72 17.96
CA ARG A 216 -3.64 0.13 17.60
C ARG A 216 -4.89 -0.69 17.26
N LEU A 217 -4.74 -1.84 16.60
CA LEU A 217 -5.82 -2.79 16.35
C LEU A 217 -6.35 -3.36 17.67
N LYS A 218 -5.44 -3.74 18.59
CA LYS A 218 -5.80 -4.21 19.94
C LYS A 218 -6.49 -3.13 20.77
N GLU A 219 -6.09 -1.88 20.64
CA GLU A 219 -6.79 -0.75 21.25
C GLU A 219 -8.22 -0.60 20.67
N GLY A 220 -8.37 -0.68 19.35
CA GLY A 220 -9.66 -0.69 18.68
C GLY A 220 -10.57 -1.81 19.20
N ALA A 221 -10.02 -3.00 19.41
CA ALA A 221 -10.70 -4.15 20.00
C ALA A 221 -11.17 -3.90 21.45
N LYS A 222 -10.36 -3.24 22.28
CA LYS A 222 -10.75 -2.87 23.65
C LYS A 222 -11.88 -1.83 23.67
N LYS A 223 -11.91 -0.94 22.69
CA LYS A 223 -12.88 0.16 22.61
C LYS A 223 -14.18 -0.20 21.90
N GLY A 224 -14.26 -1.37 21.26
CA GLY A 224 -15.41 -1.69 20.42
C GLY A 224 -15.43 -0.86 19.14
N GLU A 225 -14.26 -0.59 18.55
CA GLU A 225 -14.13 0.29 17.38
C GLU A 225 -15.03 -0.16 16.23
N LYS A 226 -15.75 0.80 15.65
CA LYS A 226 -16.59 0.59 14.48
C LYS A 226 -15.88 1.10 13.25
N SER A 227 -16.05 0.37 12.16
CA SER A 227 -15.61 0.77 10.84
C SER A 227 -16.47 0.08 9.79
N TRP A 228 -16.66 0.73 8.65
CA TRP A 228 -17.39 0.17 7.51
C TRP A 228 -16.87 -1.21 7.11
N ALA A 229 -15.56 -1.44 7.23
CA ALA A 229 -14.94 -2.72 6.92
C ALA A 229 -15.46 -3.83 7.84
N LEU A 230 -15.54 -3.57 9.15
CA LEU A 230 -15.92 -4.57 10.15
C LEU A 230 -17.41 -4.97 10.08
N GLU A 231 -18.24 -4.13 9.47
CA GLU A 231 -19.70 -4.29 9.36
C GLU A 231 -20.15 -5.01 8.08
N ARG A 232 -19.23 -5.44 7.20
CA ARG A 232 -19.58 -6.15 5.96
C ARG A 232 -20.19 -7.53 6.23
N GLU A 233 -21.28 -7.84 5.53
CA GLU A 233 -21.93 -9.15 5.53
C GLU A 233 -21.07 -10.23 4.85
N GLY A 234 -21.34 -11.50 5.14
CA GLY A 234 -20.62 -12.65 4.54
C GLY A 234 -19.35 -13.08 5.26
N ARG A 235 -19.05 -12.48 6.41
CA ARG A 235 -17.89 -12.79 7.26
C ARG A 235 -18.30 -13.62 8.46
N LEU A 236 -17.34 -14.37 9.03
CA LEU A 236 -17.55 -15.14 10.25
C LEU A 236 -17.99 -14.26 11.44
N TRP A 237 -17.58 -12.99 11.46
CA TRP A 237 -17.98 -12.01 12.46
C TRP A 237 -18.76 -10.86 11.84
N THR A 238 -19.90 -10.52 12.44
CA THR A 238 -20.66 -9.29 12.12
C THR A 238 -20.62 -8.34 13.30
N GLY A 239 -20.25 -7.08 13.08
CA GLY A 239 -20.28 -6.01 14.09
C GLY A 239 -18.91 -5.42 14.43
N PRO A 240 -18.81 -4.63 15.52
CA PRO A 240 -17.61 -3.88 15.87
C PRO A 240 -16.40 -4.79 16.17
N MET A 241 -15.23 -4.18 16.25
CA MET A 241 -14.03 -4.86 16.73
C MET A 241 -14.23 -5.29 18.19
N SER A 242 -13.68 -6.45 18.57
CA SER A 242 -13.74 -6.94 19.95
C SER A 242 -12.47 -7.72 20.29
N MET A 243 -12.21 -7.91 21.59
CA MET A 243 -11.09 -8.74 22.03
C MET A 243 -11.22 -10.20 21.57
N ASP A 244 -12.44 -10.72 21.45
CA ASP A 244 -12.67 -12.08 20.94
C ASP A 244 -12.31 -12.18 19.46
N ARG A 245 -12.74 -11.20 18.64
CA ARG A 245 -12.39 -11.13 17.22
C ARG A 245 -10.89 -10.95 17.01
N TRP A 246 -10.25 -10.11 17.83
CA TRP A 246 -8.78 -9.94 17.85
C TRP A 246 -8.05 -11.25 18.16
N ASN A 247 -8.45 -11.95 19.22
CA ASN A 247 -7.84 -13.22 19.61
C ASN A 247 -8.06 -14.30 18.54
N PHE A 248 -9.24 -14.31 17.91
CA PHE A 248 -9.52 -15.19 16.79
C PHE A 248 -8.56 -14.97 15.62
N TRP A 249 -8.33 -13.71 15.20
CA TRP A 249 -7.36 -13.41 14.14
C TRP A 249 -5.96 -13.91 14.47
N LEU A 250 -5.48 -13.67 15.70
CA LEU A 250 -4.17 -14.13 16.13
C LEU A 250 -4.07 -15.65 16.11
N GLN A 251 -5.06 -16.34 16.68
CA GLN A 251 -5.09 -17.81 16.68
C GLN A 251 -5.10 -18.35 15.25
N ARG A 252 -5.87 -17.73 14.35
CA ARG A 252 -5.98 -18.18 12.96
C ARG A 252 -4.66 -18.06 12.22
N LEU A 253 -3.94 -16.95 12.40
CA LEU A 253 -2.59 -16.81 11.83
C LEU A 253 -1.62 -17.87 12.38
N GLU A 254 -1.63 -18.11 13.69
CA GLU A 254 -0.78 -19.15 14.30
C GLU A 254 -1.08 -20.56 13.77
N GLU A 255 -2.36 -20.88 13.51
CA GLU A 255 -2.77 -22.15 12.91
C GLU A 255 -2.22 -22.28 11.48
N ILE A 256 -2.32 -21.23 10.67
CA ILE A 256 -1.84 -21.22 9.29
C ILE A 256 -0.32 -21.37 9.25
N GLU A 257 0.42 -20.66 10.09
CA GLU A 257 1.88 -20.79 10.19
C GLU A 257 2.33 -22.20 10.58
N LYS A 258 1.60 -22.86 11.48
CA LYS A 258 1.90 -24.25 11.89
C LYS A 258 1.68 -25.21 10.72
N VAL A 259 0.61 -25.03 9.95
CA VAL A 259 0.33 -25.85 8.75
C VAL A 259 1.42 -25.67 7.71
N ASP A 260 1.85 -24.43 7.45
CA ASP A 260 2.88 -24.14 6.45
C ASP A 260 4.25 -24.75 6.80
N LYS A 261 4.63 -24.72 8.08
CA LYS A 261 5.84 -25.40 8.60
C LYS A 261 5.76 -26.92 8.40
N VAL A 262 4.60 -27.53 8.65
CA VAL A 262 4.40 -28.97 8.43
C VAL A 262 4.49 -29.35 6.94
N ILE A 263 3.94 -28.53 6.05
CA ILE A 263 4.00 -28.77 4.60
C ILE A 263 5.45 -28.63 4.09
N SER A 264 6.17 -27.60 4.53
CA SER A 264 7.57 -27.36 4.16
C SER A 264 8.51 -28.47 4.64
N THR A 265 8.31 -28.96 5.86
CA THR A 265 9.11 -30.08 6.38
C THR A 265 8.79 -31.42 5.70
N ALA A 266 7.54 -31.63 5.27
CA ALA A 266 7.15 -32.82 4.52
C ALA A 266 7.70 -32.82 3.08
N SER A 267 7.82 -31.65 2.43
CA SER A 267 8.39 -31.53 1.09
C SER A 267 9.91 -31.73 1.06
N GLU A 268 10.62 -31.34 2.12
CA GLU A 268 12.06 -31.59 2.29
C GLU A 268 12.38 -33.05 2.63
N GLY A 269 11.52 -33.73 3.41
CA GLY A 269 11.69 -35.14 3.78
C GLY A 269 11.40 -36.16 2.66
N GLY A 270 10.74 -35.74 1.57
CA GLY A 270 10.33 -36.61 0.46
C GLY A 270 11.43 -36.94 -0.57
N VAL A 271 12.59 -36.28 -0.50
CA VAL A 271 13.68 -36.45 -1.49
C VAL A 271 14.57 -37.66 -1.21
N LEU A 272 14.43 -38.33 -0.05
CA LEU A 272 15.33 -39.42 0.38
C LEU A 272 14.81 -40.86 0.17
N LEU A 273 13.65 -41.08 -0.47
CA LEU A 273 13.06 -42.42 -0.62
C LEU A 273 12.86 -42.92 -2.06
N SER A 274 13.48 -42.31 -3.08
CA SER A 274 13.39 -42.76 -4.48
C SER A 274 14.70 -43.27 -5.10
N SER A 275 15.60 -43.83 -4.29
CA SER A 275 16.76 -44.61 -4.78
C SER A 275 16.85 -45.95 -4.05
N GLY A 276 16.02 -46.89 -4.50
CA GLY A 276 16.09 -48.32 -4.20
C GLY A 276 15.85 -49.11 -5.48
#